data_AF-A0A3N5EC81-F1
#
_entry.id   AF-A0A3N5EC81-F1
#
_cell.length_a   1.000
_cell.length_b   1.000
_cell.length_c   1.000
_cell.angle_alpha   90.00
_cell.angle_beta   90.00
_cell.angle_gamma   90.00
#
_symmetry.space_group_name_H-M   'P 1'
#
loop_
_entity.id
_entity.type
_entity.pdbx_description
1 polymer ?
#
loop_
_entity_poly.entity_id
_entity_poly.type
_entity_poly.pdbx_seq_one_letter_code
_entity_poly.pdbx_strand_id
1 'polypeptide(L)'
;MDILNEWLRAGVSSGLLEIKQILLFIFIAGPLVIIIRKIREIIAFINEVRNSKLNELQHLLNSHKLPKEESICIKDEITRIIGYRMTGIADVARQQVIIRLLVKHRFLISADFFKKFRSFLVVEDSFLVFKKGISYWVENGMYGLFSLQFLFFSITSIVLSINKEGVIPVWGHFILYFVAVMMFLFFIAFARMIPRPGECKLLDKILQTQYNNSSE
;
A
#
# COMPACT_ATOMS: atom_id res chain seq x y z
N MET A 1 22.82 -5.05 23.44
CA MET A 1 23.69 -3.87 23.52
C MET A 1 25.10 -4.26 23.96
N ASP A 2 25.26 -5.20 24.90
CA ASP A 2 26.58 -5.58 25.43
C ASP A 2 27.47 -6.38 24.47
N ILE A 3 26.89 -7.30 23.68
CA ILE A 3 27.65 -8.06 22.67
C ILE A 3 28.23 -7.14 21.60
N LEU A 4 27.49 -6.08 21.21
CA LEU A 4 27.94 -5.09 20.23
C LEU A 4 29.10 -4.25 20.79
N ASN A 5 29.03 -3.91 22.08
CA ASN A 5 30.07 -3.14 22.79
C ASN A 5 31.34 -3.97 23.04
N GLU A 6 31.21 -5.27 23.33
CA GLU A 6 32.36 -6.18 23.44
C GLU A 6 33.04 -6.40 22.10
N TRP A 7 32.26 -6.54 21.02
CA TRP A 7 32.80 -6.69 19.66
C TRP A 7 33.53 -5.42 19.19
N LEU A 8 32.98 -4.24 19.51
CA LEU A 8 33.63 -2.94 19.27
C LEU A 8 34.92 -2.79 20.08
N ARG A 9 34.93 -3.18 21.36
CA ARG A 9 36.13 -3.12 22.20
C ARG A 9 37.23 -4.09 21.75
N ALA A 10 36.85 -5.32 21.39
CA ALA A 10 37.78 -6.32 20.87
C ALA A 10 38.38 -5.90 19.52
N GLY A 11 37.56 -5.33 18.63
CA GLY A 11 38.00 -4.82 17.32
C GLY A 11 39.00 -3.67 17.43
N VAL A 12 38.72 -2.68 18.30
CA VAL A 12 39.60 -1.52 18.55
C VAL A 12 40.94 -1.92 19.18
N SER A 13 40.98 -2.99 19.99
CA SER A 13 42.23 -3.45 20.63
C SER A 13 43.25 -4.09 19.69
N SER A 14 42.86 -4.42 18.44
CA SER A 14 43.65 -5.23 17.52
C SER A 14 44.53 -4.45 16.53
N GLY A 15 44.50 -3.11 16.54
CA GLY A 15 45.42 -2.26 15.75
C GLY A 15 45.28 -2.35 14.21
N LEU A 16 44.53 -3.30 13.68
CA LEU A 16 44.40 -3.58 12.24
C LEU A 16 43.00 -3.25 11.68
N LEU A 17 42.03 -3.06 12.56
CA LEU A 17 40.66 -2.63 12.26
C LEU A 17 40.52 -1.09 12.08
N GLU A 18 41.64 -0.36 11.98
CA GLU A 18 41.68 1.02 12.47
C GLU A 18 41.33 2.15 11.50
N ILE A 19 41.45 1.99 10.18
CA ILE A 19 41.17 3.12 9.26
C ILE A 19 40.41 2.67 8.01
N LYS A 20 40.79 1.53 7.43
CA LYS A 20 40.19 1.03 6.18
C LYS A 20 38.71 0.68 6.35
N GLN A 21 38.31 0.08 7.48
CA GLN A 21 36.90 -0.27 7.72
C GLN A 21 36.04 0.96 8.08
N ILE A 22 36.62 1.93 8.80
CA ILE A 22 35.96 3.23 9.08
C ILE A 22 35.75 4.02 7.78
N LEU A 23 36.77 4.09 6.92
CA LEU A 23 36.66 4.71 5.60
C LEU A 23 35.64 3.98 4.71
N LEU A 24 35.63 2.65 4.71
CA LEU A 24 34.66 1.85 3.96
C LEU A 24 33.23 2.11 4.47
N PHE A 25 33.04 2.19 5.79
CA PHE A 25 31.76 2.50 6.41
C PHE A 25 31.28 3.90 6.02
N ILE A 26 32.15 4.92 6.06
CA ILE A 26 31.81 6.29 5.63
C ILE A 26 31.49 6.32 4.13
N PHE A 27 32.26 5.59 3.31
CA PHE A 27 32.06 5.52 1.86
C PHE A 27 30.76 4.81 1.46
N ILE A 28 30.27 3.87 2.27
CA ILE A 28 28.98 3.19 2.04
C ILE A 28 27.83 3.99 2.67
N ALA A 29 27.99 4.45 3.91
CA ALA A 29 26.95 5.15 4.67
C ALA A 29 26.64 6.56 4.11
N GLY A 30 27.64 7.30 3.63
CA GLY A 30 27.46 8.64 3.06
C GLY A 30 26.49 8.65 1.87
N PRO A 31 26.76 7.86 0.80
CA PRO A 31 25.84 7.71 -0.31
C PRO A 31 24.47 7.16 0.10
N LEU A 32 24.41 6.22 1.06
CA LEU A 32 23.14 5.71 1.60
C LEU A 32 22.28 6.82 2.22
N VAL A 33 22.86 7.73 3.00
CA VAL A 33 22.14 8.87 3.60
C VAL A 33 21.59 9.80 2.52
N ILE A 34 22.37 10.07 1.46
CA ILE A 34 21.92 10.90 0.33
C ILE A 34 20.75 10.23 -0.40
N ILE A 35 20.84 8.92 -0.65
CA ILE A 35 19.78 8.12 -1.27
C ILE A 35 18.51 8.14 -0.42
N ILE A 36 18.61 7.92 0.90
CA ILE A 36 17.46 7.96 1.83
C ILE A 36 16.80 9.34 1.81
N ARG A 37 17.59 10.42 1.80
CA ARG A 37 17.05 11.79 1.74
C ARG A 37 16.32 12.04 0.43
N LYS A 38 16.88 11.61 -0.70
CA LYS A 38 16.24 11.71 -2.01
C LYS A 38 14.94 10.91 -2.09
N ILE A 39 14.91 9.70 -1.53
CA ILE A 39 13.69 8.90 -1.43
C ILE A 39 12.64 9.65 -0.58
N ARG A 40 13.03 10.26 0.53
CA ARG A 40 12.12 11.06 1.37
C ARG A 40 11.55 12.27 0.61
N GLU A 41 12.39 13.00 -0.12
CA GLU A 41 11.96 14.12 -0.98
C GLU A 41 10.94 13.66 -2.03
N ILE A 42 11.19 12.54 -2.70
CA ILE A 42 10.28 11.96 -3.68
C ILE A 42 8.95 11.55 -3.04
N ILE A 43 8.99 10.90 -1.86
CA ILE A 43 7.78 10.53 -1.13
C ILE A 43 6.97 11.77 -0.71
N ALA A 44 7.65 12.82 -0.24
CA ALA A 44 7.00 14.07 0.15
C ALA A 44 6.32 14.72 -1.06
N PHE A 45 7.02 14.80 -2.20
CA PHE A 45 6.46 15.31 -3.45
C PHE A 45 5.24 14.50 -3.92
N ILE A 46 5.31 13.16 -3.90
CA ILE A 46 4.17 12.32 -4.26
C ILE A 46 2.99 12.56 -3.33
N ASN A 47 3.24 12.71 -2.02
CA ASN A 47 2.19 12.99 -1.06
C ASN A 47 1.57 14.37 -1.27
N GLU A 48 2.37 15.37 -1.59
CA GLU A 48 1.93 16.73 -1.91
C GLU A 48 1.05 16.73 -3.17
N VAL A 49 1.52 16.12 -4.27
CA VAL A 49 0.75 15.99 -5.51
C VAL A 49 -0.57 15.25 -5.26
N ARG A 50 -0.53 14.13 -4.53
CA ARG A 50 -1.73 13.34 -4.19
C ARG A 50 -2.71 14.11 -3.32
N ASN A 51 -2.23 14.99 -2.44
CA ASN A 51 -3.05 15.75 -1.49
C ASN A 51 -3.35 17.18 -1.95
N SER A 52 -2.79 17.64 -3.07
CA SER A 52 -2.94 19.00 -3.60
C SER A 52 -4.38 19.51 -3.57
N LYS A 53 -5.30 18.78 -4.22
CA LYS A 53 -6.72 19.13 -4.25
C LYS A 53 -7.36 19.16 -2.84
N LEU A 54 -6.99 18.23 -1.97
CA LEU A 54 -7.53 18.19 -0.60
C LEU A 54 -7.01 19.37 0.23
N ASN A 55 -5.72 19.69 0.10
CA ASN A 55 -5.07 20.80 0.77
C ASN A 55 -5.63 22.14 0.30
N GLU A 56 -5.89 22.29 -1.01
CA GLU A 56 -6.50 23.48 -1.60
C GLU A 56 -7.92 23.71 -1.06
N LEU A 57 -8.75 22.67 -1.04
CA LEU A 57 -10.10 22.75 -0.47
C LEU A 57 -10.09 23.10 1.03
N GLN A 58 -9.16 22.53 1.80
CA GLN A 58 -8.97 22.87 3.21
C GLN A 58 -8.47 24.31 3.39
N HIS A 59 -7.57 24.77 2.52
CA HIS A 59 -7.08 26.14 2.52
C HIS A 59 -8.23 27.11 2.26
N LEU A 60 -9.08 26.88 1.25
CA LEU A 60 -10.25 27.72 0.96
C LEU A 60 -11.21 27.81 2.16
N LEU A 61 -11.47 26.68 2.82
CA LEU A 61 -12.33 26.63 4.01
C LEU A 61 -11.78 27.44 5.18
N ASN A 62 -10.45 27.44 5.36
CA ASN A 62 -9.80 28.04 6.52
C ASN A 62 -9.41 29.51 6.32
N SER A 63 -9.08 29.91 5.08
CA SER A 63 -8.53 31.24 4.77
C SER A 63 -9.58 32.25 4.30
N HIS A 64 -10.74 31.79 3.83
CA HIS A 64 -11.77 32.66 3.27
C HIS A 64 -13.04 32.62 4.12
N LYS A 65 -13.67 33.79 4.31
CA LYS A 65 -15.02 33.91 4.87
C LYS A 65 -16.03 33.56 3.78
N LEU A 66 -16.16 32.26 3.52
CA LEU A 66 -17.05 31.75 2.48
C LEU A 66 -18.52 31.88 2.90
N PRO A 67 -19.43 32.14 1.94
CA PRO A 67 -20.86 31.94 2.12
C PRO A 67 -21.16 30.54 2.68
N LYS A 68 -22.26 30.40 3.42
CA LYS A 68 -22.61 29.13 4.09
C LYS A 68 -22.75 28.00 3.07
N GLU A 69 -23.37 28.29 1.94
CA GLU A 69 -23.63 27.37 0.84
C GLU A 69 -22.33 26.83 0.24
N GLU A 70 -21.36 27.70 -0.03
CA GLU A 70 -20.04 27.32 -0.57
C GLU A 70 -19.24 26.49 0.44
N SER A 71 -19.31 26.85 1.72
CA SER A 71 -18.65 26.12 2.80
C SER A 71 -19.19 24.68 2.94
N ILE A 72 -20.49 24.48 2.70
CA ILE A 72 -21.11 23.14 2.71
C ILE A 72 -20.60 22.32 1.53
N CYS A 73 -20.61 22.89 0.32
CA CYS A 73 -20.14 22.21 -0.88
C CYS A 73 -18.67 21.75 -0.77
N ILE A 74 -17.79 22.60 -0.24
CA ILE A 74 -16.38 22.26 -0.02
C ILE A 74 -16.23 21.15 1.02
N LYS A 75 -16.98 21.19 2.12
CA LYS A 75 -16.97 20.13 3.15
C LYS A 75 -17.44 18.79 2.59
N ASP A 76 -18.48 18.80 1.76
CA ASP A 76 -18.98 17.59 1.10
C ASP A 76 -17.93 17.01 0.15
N GLU A 77 -17.24 17.85 -0.61
CA GLU A 77 -16.17 17.42 -1.51
C GLU A 77 -14.97 16.82 -0.74
N ILE A 78 -14.55 17.46 0.36
CA ILE A 78 -13.52 16.94 1.26
C ILE A 78 -13.95 15.56 1.80
N THR A 79 -15.19 15.44 2.25
CA THR A 79 -15.76 14.20 2.78
C THR A 79 -15.78 13.11 1.72
N ARG A 80 -16.16 13.43 0.47
CA ARG A 80 -16.13 12.51 -0.67
C ARG A 80 -14.72 12.02 -0.99
N ILE A 81 -13.72 12.91 -0.99
CA ILE A 81 -12.32 12.54 -1.23
C ILE A 81 -11.80 11.61 -0.13
N ILE A 82 -12.06 11.95 1.13
CA ILE A 82 -11.65 11.14 2.28
C ILE A 82 -12.38 9.80 2.27
N GLY A 83 -13.68 9.79 2.01
CA GLY A 83 -14.51 8.60 1.87
C GLY A 83 -13.98 7.65 0.80
N TYR A 84 -13.73 8.16 -0.41
CA TYR A 84 -13.12 7.38 -1.50
C TYR A 84 -11.75 6.80 -1.09
N ARG A 85 -10.92 7.57 -0.39
CA ARG A 85 -9.61 7.11 0.09
C ARG A 85 -9.71 6.04 1.17
N MET A 86 -10.82 5.90 1.88
CA MET A 86 -11.02 4.83 2.86
C MET A 86 -11.68 3.60 2.22
N THR A 87 -12.72 3.81 1.41
CA THR A 87 -13.58 2.73 0.92
C THR A 87 -13.22 2.25 -0.48
N GLY A 88 -12.55 3.09 -1.28
CA GLY A 88 -12.27 2.83 -2.70
C GLY A 88 -13.49 2.97 -3.62
N ILE A 89 -14.63 3.44 -3.11
CA ILE A 89 -15.90 3.57 -3.83
C ILE A 89 -16.21 5.04 -4.07
N ALA A 90 -16.59 5.42 -5.30
CA ALA A 90 -16.91 6.80 -5.66
C ALA A 90 -18.30 7.26 -5.18
N ASP A 91 -19.24 6.33 -5.04
CA ASP A 91 -20.60 6.61 -4.61
C ASP A 91 -20.67 6.99 -3.12
N VAL A 92 -21.21 8.17 -2.82
CA VAL A 92 -21.23 8.76 -1.47
C VAL A 92 -22.17 8.00 -0.53
N ALA A 93 -23.31 7.52 -1.02
CA ALA A 93 -24.24 6.74 -0.20
C ALA A 93 -23.59 5.42 0.27
N ARG A 94 -22.95 4.68 -0.65
CA ARG A 94 -22.15 3.49 -0.31
C ARG A 94 -20.99 3.82 0.63
N GLN A 95 -20.30 4.95 0.44
CA GLN A 95 -19.23 5.37 1.34
C GLN A 95 -19.74 5.49 2.78
N GLN A 96 -20.89 6.13 2.99
CA GLN A 96 -21.44 6.34 4.34
C GLN A 96 -21.76 5.02 5.04
N VAL A 97 -22.37 4.05 4.35
CA VAL A 97 -22.67 2.72 4.92
C VAL A 97 -21.37 2.00 5.32
N ILE A 98 -20.37 2.00 4.44
CA ILE A 98 -19.07 1.37 4.70
C ILE A 98 -18.35 2.05 5.87
N ILE A 99 -18.37 3.38 5.93
CA ILE A 99 -17.73 4.13 7.02
C ILE A 99 -18.37 3.81 8.36
N ARG A 100 -19.70 3.69 8.43
CA ARG A 100 -20.41 3.26 9.66
C ARG A 100 -19.94 1.87 10.11
N LEU A 101 -19.80 0.93 9.18
CA LEU A 101 -19.28 -0.41 9.47
C LEU A 101 -17.81 -0.39 9.91
N LEU A 102 -16.97 0.41 9.25
CA LEU A 102 -15.57 0.61 9.62
C LEU A 102 -15.44 1.12 11.05
N VAL A 103 -16.23 2.12 11.44
CA VAL A 103 -16.21 2.67 12.80
C VAL A 103 -16.66 1.63 13.82
N LYS A 104 -17.76 0.90 13.53
CA LYS A 104 -18.30 -0.14 14.41
C LYS A 104 -17.31 -1.28 14.65
N HIS A 105 -16.52 -1.64 13.63
CA HIS A 105 -15.60 -2.77 13.67
C HIS A 105 -14.11 -2.35 13.64
N ARG A 106 -13.79 -1.10 14.02
CA ARG A 106 -12.43 -0.52 13.90
C ARG A 106 -11.30 -1.32 14.56
N PHE A 107 -11.63 -2.14 15.56
CA PHE A 107 -10.66 -2.98 16.27
C PHE A 107 -10.45 -4.35 15.60
N LEU A 108 -11.33 -4.74 14.67
CA LEU A 108 -11.31 -6.03 13.98
C LEU A 108 -10.76 -5.93 12.55
N ILE A 109 -10.89 -4.77 11.91
CA ILE A 109 -10.53 -4.55 10.51
C ILE A 109 -9.68 -3.28 10.33
N SER A 110 -8.82 -3.29 9.32
CA SER A 110 -8.07 -2.11 8.91
C SER A 110 -8.94 -1.11 8.14
N ALA A 111 -8.51 0.16 8.09
CA ALA A 111 -9.23 1.23 7.41
C ALA A 111 -9.41 1.00 5.90
N ASP A 112 -8.54 0.19 5.29
CA ASP A 112 -8.55 -0.16 3.88
C ASP A 112 -9.19 -1.53 3.58
N PHE A 113 -9.71 -2.24 4.60
CA PHE A 113 -10.29 -3.57 4.46
C PHE A 113 -11.34 -3.65 3.35
N PHE A 114 -12.28 -2.72 3.33
CA PHE A 114 -13.36 -2.69 2.34
C PHE A 114 -12.90 -2.37 0.91
N LYS A 115 -11.73 -1.73 0.72
CA LYS A 115 -11.21 -1.42 -0.62
C LYS A 115 -11.03 -2.66 -1.48
N LYS A 116 -10.61 -3.77 -0.86
CA LYS A 116 -10.37 -5.03 -1.55
C LYS A 116 -11.67 -5.62 -2.12
N PHE A 117 -12.81 -5.26 -1.54
CA PHE A 117 -14.13 -5.76 -1.91
C PHE A 117 -14.95 -4.75 -2.71
N ARG A 118 -14.41 -3.56 -3.01
CA ARG A 118 -15.14 -2.41 -3.58
C ARG A 118 -15.99 -2.75 -4.81
N SER A 119 -15.49 -3.63 -5.69
CA SER A 119 -16.14 -4.03 -6.94
C SER A 119 -17.34 -4.95 -6.69
N PHE A 120 -17.41 -5.58 -5.52
CA PHE A 120 -18.37 -6.63 -5.18
C PHE A 120 -19.36 -6.22 -4.09
N LEU A 121 -19.23 -5.01 -3.55
CA LEU A 121 -20.10 -4.46 -2.53
C LEU A 121 -21.18 -3.59 -3.18
N VAL A 122 -22.43 -4.01 -2.99
CA VAL A 122 -23.61 -3.31 -3.49
C VAL A 122 -24.51 -2.96 -2.32
N VAL A 123 -25.16 -1.81 -2.38
CA VAL A 123 -26.20 -1.45 -1.40
C VAL A 123 -27.55 -1.89 -1.95
N GLU A 124 -28.25 -2.73 -1.19
CA GLU A 124 -29.62 -3.18 -1.45
C GLU A 124 -30.45 -2.89 -0.21
N ASP A 125 -31.57 -2.19 -0.34
CA ASP A 125 -32.47 -1.82 0.75
C ASP A 125 -31.76 -1.17 1.96
N SER A 126 -30.79 -0.30 1.69
CA SER A 126 -29.92 0.35 2.70
C SER A 126 -28.91 -0.56 3.40
N PHE A 127 -28.84 -1.84 3.05
CA PHE A 127 -27.87 -2.80 3.56
C PHE A 127 -26.74 -3.01 2.56
N LEU A 128 -25.52 -3.16 3.07
CA LEU A 128 -24.38 -3.54 2.24
C LEU A 128 -24.35 -5.05 2.04
N VAL A 129 -24.39 -5.50 0.77
CA VAL A 129 -24.41 -6.90 0.36
C VAL A 129 -23.13 -7.24 -0.42
N PHE A 130 -22.53 -8.38 -0.09
CA PHE A 130 -21.38 -8.91 -0.82
C PHE A 130 -21.83 -9.85 -1.94
N LYS A 131 -21.81 -9.36 -3.19
CA LYS A 131 -22.21 -10.13 -4.38
C LYS A 131 -21.03 -10.93 -4.95
N LYS A 132 -20.99 -12.22 -4.64
CA LYS A 132 -20.06 -13.20 -5.23
C LYS A 132 -20.61 -13.74 -6.57
N GLY A 133 -20.71 -12.85 -7.57
CA GLY A 133 -21.15 -13.22 -8.92
C GLY A 133 -20.01 -13.68 -9.84
N ILE A 134 -20.31 -13.84 -11.13
CA ILE A 134 -19.29 -14.17 -12.17
C ILE A 134 -18.17 -13.13 -12.19
N SER A 135 -18.51 -11.84 -12.05
CA SER A 135 -17.53 -10.75 -12.00
C SER A 135 -16.51 -10.91 -10.86
N TYR A 136 -16.90 -11.47 -9.72
CA TYR A 136 -15.97 -11.77 -8.63
C TYR A 136 -14.92 -12.80 -9.04
N TRP A 137 -15.34 -13.88 -9.70
CA TRP A 137 -14.43 -14.92 -10.15
C TRP A 137 -13.51 -14.43 -11.27
N VAL A 138 -14.05 -13.65 -12.22
CA VAL A 138 -13.28 -13.11 -13.34
C VAL A 138 -12.22 -12.10 -12.86
N GLU A 139 -12.59 -11.11 -12.04
CA GLU A 139 -11.66 -10.09 -11.56
C GLU A 139 -10.53 -10.70 -10.70
N ASN A 140 -10.88 -11.59 -9.77
CA ASN A 140 -9.89 -12.29 -8.95
C ASN A 140 -9.02 -13.26 -9.77
N GLY A 141 -9.61 -13.91 -10.77
CA GLY A 141 -8.87 -14.74 -11.72
C GLY A 141 -7.83 -13.93 -12.49
N MET A 142 -8.20 -12.73 -12.99
CA MET A 142 -7.26 -11.82 -13.65
C MET A 142 -6.14 -11.38 -12.72
N TYR A 143 -6.44 -10.99 -11.48
CA TYR A 143 -5.41 -10.66 -10.49
C TYR A 143 -4.46 -11.83 -10.22
N GLY A 144 -4.99 -13.06 -10.15
CA GLY A 144 -4.19 -14.28 -10.02
C GLY A 144 -3.27 -14.52 -11.22
N LEU A 145 -3.80 -14.36 -12.44
CA LEU A 145 -3.02 -14.51 -13.68
C LEU A 145 -1.89 -13.48 -13.77
N PHE A 146 -2.18 -12.19 -13.54
CA PHE A 146 -1.15 -11.15 -13.55
C PHE A 146 -0.11 -11.37 -12.47
N SER A 147 -0.54 -11.73 -11.26
CA SER A 147 0.36 -12.09 -10.17
C SER A 147 1.32 -13.19 -10.59
N LEU A 148 0.81 -14.30 -11.14
CA LEU A 148 1.63 -15.42 -11.60
C LEU A 148 2.57 -15.01 -12.75
N GLN A 149 2.10 -14.18 -13.68
CA GLN A 149 2.92 -13.65 -14.77
C GLN A 149 4.12 -12.85 -14.24
N PHE A 150 3.93 -11.99 -13.23
CA PHE A 150 5.02 -11.24 -12.62
C PHE A 150 6.00 -12.15 -11.86
N LEU A 151 5.50 -13.20 -11.20
CA LEU A 151 6.36 -14.19 -10.57
C LEU A 151 7.22 -14.93 -11.62
N PHE A 152 6.61 -15.33 -12.73
CA PHE A 152 7.32 -15.96 -13.83
C PHE A 152 8.43 -15.06 -14.38
N PHE A 153 8.13 -13.79 -14.68
CA PHE A 153 9.15 -12.84 -15.13
C PHE A 153 10.28 -12.64 -14.12
N SER A 154 9.97 -12.58 -12.82
CA SER A 154 10.98 -12.49 -11.78
C SER A 154 11.93 -13.69 -11.80
N ILE A 155 11.38 -14.91 -11.87
CA ILE A 155 12.17 -16.15 -11.96
C ILE A 155 12.99 -16.18 -13.24
N THR A 156 12.40 -15.86 -14.40
CA THR A 156 13.11 -15.84 -15.68
C THR A 156 14.28 -14.85 -15.65
N SER A 157 14.12 -13.66 -15.07
CA SER A 157 15.22 -12.70 -14.91
C SER A 157 16.38 -13.24 -14.08
N ILE A 158 16.08 -13.97 -12.99
CA ILE A 158 17.10 -14.61 -12.15
C ILE A 158 17.79 -15.74 -12.92
N VAL A 159 17.02 -16.63 -13.54
CA VAL A 159 17.52 -17.77 -14.33
C VAL A 159 18.40 -17.30 -15.48
N LEU A 160 18.02 -16.22 -16.18
CA LEU A 160 18.80 -15.65 -17.26
C LEU A 160 20.10 -15.03 -16.76
N SER A 161 20.09 -14.44 -15.57
CA SER A 161 21.31 -13.93 -14.91
C SER A 161 22.28 -15.06 -14.54
N ILE A 162 21.78 -16.20 -14.05
CA ILE A 162 22.63 -17.33 -13.62
C ILE A 162 23.14 -18.16 -14.81
N ASN A 163 22.29 -18.46 -15.79
CA ASN A 163 22.64 -19.41 -16.86
C ASN A 163 23.46 -18.81 -18.01
N LYS A 164 23.66 -17.49 -18.04
CA LYS A 164 24.41 -16.78 -19.10
C LYS A 164 25.66 -16.10 -18.54
N GLU A 165 26.31 -16.75 -17.58
CA GLU A 165 27.62 -16.33 -17.07
C GLU A 165 28.62 -16.21 -18.23
N GLY A 166 29.24 -15.04 -18.35
CA GLY A 166 30.25 -14.73 -19.39
C GLY A 166 29.72 -14.11 -20.68
N VAL A 167 28.42 -14.18 -20.97
CA VAL A 167 27.80 -13.47 -22.12
C VAL A 167 27.27 -12.10 -21.70
N ILE A 168 26.80 -11.99 -20.45
CA ILE A 168 26.21 -10.76 -19.92
C ILE A 168 27.30 -10.01 -19.13
N PRO A 169 27.48 -8.69 -19.35
CA PRO A 169 28.40 -7.91 -18.54
C PRO A 169 27.87 -7.80 -17.11
N VAL A 170 28.76 -7.57 -16.14
CA VAL A 170 28.41 -7.45 -14.70
C VAL A 170 27.25 -6.48 -14.45
N TRP A 171 27.20 -5.34 -15.17
CA TRP A 171 26.09 -4.38 -15.09
C TRP A 171 24.75 -4.95 -15.56
N GLY A 172 24.74 -5.85 -16.55
CA GLY A 172 23.55 -6.54 -17.01
C GLY A 172 22.96 -7.47 -15.94
N HIS A 173 23.80 -8.13 -15.15
CA HIS A 173 23.35 -8.93 -14.01
C HIS A 173 22.68 -8.05 -12.94
N PHE A 174 23.24 -6.88 -12.62
CA PHE A 174 22.62 -5.92 -11.70
C PHE A 174 21.24 -5.45 -12.19
N ILE A 175 21.10 -5.15 -13.48
CA ILE A 175 19.81 -4.77 -14.08
C ILE A 175 18.81 -5.92 -13.97
N LEU A 176 19.22 -7.15 -14.29
CA LEU A 176 18.34 -8.32 -14.22
C LEU A 176 17.86 -8.59 -12.79
N TYR A 177 18.73 -8.47 -11.79
CA TYR A 177 18.32 -8.60 -10.39
C TYR A 177 17.38 -7.48 -9.95
N PHE A 178 17.64 -6.24 -10.38
CA PHE A 178 16.73 -5.13 -10.10
C PHE A 178 15.34 -5.36 -10.71
N VAL A 179 15.29 -5.79 -11.98
CA VAL A 179 14.04 -6.15 -12.66
C VAL A 179 13.35 -7.30 -11.93
N ALA A 180 14.08 -8.33 -11.51
CA ALA A 180 13.52 -9.46 -10.78
C ALA A 180 12.86 -9.01 -9.46
N VAL A 181 13.52 -8.14 -8.70
CA VAL A 181 12.97 -7.56 -7.46
C VAL A 181 11.71 -6.75 -7.75
N MET A 182 11.74 -5.88 -8.77
CA MET A 182 10.57 -5.07 -9.15
C MET A 182 9.38 -5.95 -9.56
N MET A 183 9.60 -6.99 -10.38
CA MET A 183 8.56 -7.93 -10.78
C MET A 183 8.02 -8.72 -9.58
N PHE A 184 8.88 -9.12 -8.65
CA PHE A 184 8.45 -9.79 -7.42
C PHE A 184 7.57 -8.89 -6.53
N LEU A 185 7.88 -7.58 -6.45
CA LEU A 185 7.03 -6.62 -5.75
C LEU A 185 5.66 -6.48 -6.42
N PHE A 186 5.59 -6.50 -7.75
CA PHE A 186 4.31 -6.51 -8.48
C PHE A 186 3.52 -7.79 -8.23
N PHE A 187 4.17 -8.96 -8.21
CA PHE A 187 3.54 -10.21 -7.80
C PHE A 187 2.87 -10.08 -6.43
N ILE A 188 3.59 -9.56 -5.42
CA ILE A 188 3.03 -9.34 -4.09
C ILE A 188 1.85 -8.35 -4.13
N ALA A 189 1.97 -7.27 -4.88
CA ALA A 189 0.93 -6.24 -4.98
C ALA A 189 -0.37 -6.80 -5.55
N PHE A 190 -0.31 -7.54 -6.66
CA PHE A 190 -1.47 -8.18 -7.29
C PHE A 190 -2.04 -9.32 -6.44
N ALA A 191 -1.18 -10.15 -5.84
CA ALA A 191 -1.62 -11.20 -4.92
C ALA A 191 -2.39 -10.65 -3.71
N ARG A 192 -2.00 -9.46 -3.21
CA ARG A 192 -2.69 -8.80 -2.08
C ARG A 192 -4.08 -8.27 -2.44
N MET A 193 -4.36 -8.01 -3.72
CA MET A 193 -5.69 -7.56 -4.17
C MET A 193 -6.73 -8.69 -4.13
N ILE A 194 -6.31 -9.95 -4.18
CA ILE A 194 -7.22 -11.10 -4.13
C ILE A 194 -7.78 -11.26 -2.70
N PRO A 195 -9.11 -11.22 -2.51
CA PRO A 195 -9.72 -11.49 -1.22
C PRO A 195 -9.41 -12.90 -0.72
N ARG A 196 -8.86 -13.00 0.49
CA ARG A 196 -8.57 -14.30 1.10
C ARG A 196 -9.85 -14.91 1.65
N PRO A 197 -9.99 -16.26 1.69
CA PRO A 197 -11.16 -16.92 2.27
C PRO A 197 -11.48 -16.46 3.70
N GLY A 198 -10.46 -16.21 4.52
CA GLY A 198 -10.63 -15.67 5.88
C GLY A 198 -11.17 -14.24 5.92
N GLU A 199 -10.72 -13.38 5.00
CA GLU A 199 -11.22 -12.01 4.86
C GLU A 199 -12.67 -12.01 4.35
N CYS A 200 -13.02 -12.90 3.42
CA CYS A 200 -14.40 -13.09 2.96
C CYS A 200 -15.33 -13.53 4.10
N LYS A 201 -14.90 -14.50 4.93
CA LYS A 201 -15.65 -14.94 6.11
C LYS A 201 -15.83 -13.80 7.13
N LEU A 202 -14.80 -12.99 7.32
CA LEU A 202 -14.87 -11.83 8.22
C LEU A 202 -15.83 -10.76 7.68
N LEU A 203 -15.78 -10.49 6.38
CA LEU A 203 -16.72 -9.58 5.72
C LEU A 203 -18.15 -10.09 5.88
N ASP A 204 -18.41 -11.36 5.56
CA ASP A 204 -19.76 -11.96 5.69
C ASP A 204 -20.30 -11.81 7.13
N LYS A 205 -19.46 -12.05 8.15
CA LYS A 205 -19.83 -11.82 9.57
C LYS A 205 -20.16 -10.36 9.87
N ILE A 206 -19.36 -9.42 9.38
CA ILE A 206 -19.60 -7.97 9.56
C ILE A 206 -20.93 -7.58 8.90
N LEU A 207 -21.18 -8.06 7.69
CA LEU A 207 -22.40 -7.74 6.96
C LEU A 207 -23.64 -8.33 7.65
N GLN A 208 -23.55 -9.53 8.20
CA GLN A 208 -24.62 -10.15 9.01
C GLN A 208 -25.02 -9.31 10.22
N THR A 209 -24.07 -8.58 10.84
CA THR A 209 -24.42 -7.70 11.97
C THR A 209 -25.36 -6.57 11.57
N GLN A 210 -25.41 -6.18 10.30
CA GLN A 210 -26.34 -5.14 9.85
C GLN A 210 -27.79 -5.61 9.96
N TYR A 211 -28.05 -6.87 9.58
CA TYR A 211 -29.39 -7.46 9.62
C TYR A 211 -29.86 -7.74 11.05
N ASN A 212 -28.96 -8.24 11.91
CA ASN A 212 -29.33 -8.57 13.30
C ASN A 212 -29.72 -7.34 14.13
N ASN A 213 -29.18 -6.15 13.79
CA ASN A 213 -29.52 -4.89 14.49
C ASN A 213 -30.75 -4.18 13.90
N SER A 214 -31.34 -4.67 12.80
CA SER A 214 -32.60 -4.14 12.26
C SER A 214 -33.82 -4.94 12.71
N SER A 215 -33.60 -6.08 13.37
CA SER A 215 -34.62 -7.00 13.87
C SER A 215 -34.88 -6.85 15.38
N GLU A 216 -34.26 -5.85 16.02
CA GLU A 216 -34.61 -5.31 17.34
C GLU A 216 -35.30 -3.95 17.16
#